data_AF-A0AAW8H0Z7-F1
#
_entry.id   AF-A0AAW8H0Z7-F1
#
_cell.length_a   1.000
_cell.length_b   1.000
_cell.length_c   1.000
_cell.angle_alpha   90.00
_cell.angle_beta   90.00
_cell.angle_gamma   90.00
#
_symmetry.space_group_name_H-M   'P 1'
#
loop_
_entity.id
_entity.type
_entity.pdbx_description
1 polymer ?
#
loop_
_entity_poly.entity_id
_entity_poly.type
_entity_poly.pdbx_seq_one_letter_code
_entity_poly.pdbx_strand_id
1 'polypeptide(L)' 'MQSTKQRLSKAAYQAILLAHLDDVRKKEGARLEDVKAIVDAYEKSRTQNFEFVEVVGNGDSFTFTPILLEQ' A
#
# COMPACT_ATOMS: atom_id res chain seq x y z
N MET A 1 10.03 18.60 11.25
CA MET A 1 8.80 17.89 10.83
C MET A 1 8.82 16.52 11.50
N GLN A 2 7.78 16.16 12.27
CA GLN A 2 7.67 14.81 12.85
C GLN A 2 7.12 13.85 11.79
N SER A 3 7.91 12.85 11.39
CA SER A 3 7.42 11.75 10.57
C SER A 3 6.55 10.85 11.44
N THR A 4 5.29 10.64 11.04
CA THR A 4 4.43 9.70 11.74
C THR A 4 4.75 8.30 11.23
N LYS A 5 5.17 7.42 12.15
CA LYS A 5 5.40 6.00 11.87
C LYS A 5 4.22 5.19 12.37
N GLN A 6 3.57 4.48 11.47
CA GLN A 6 2.50 3.53 11.81
C GLN A 6 2.85 2.16 11.27
N ARG A 7 2.38 1.10 11.95
CA ARG A 7 2.50 -0.27 11.45
C ARG A 7 1.13 -0.78 11.06
N LEU A 8 1.01 -1.24 9.82
CA LEU A 8 -0.18 -1.91 9.31
C LEU A 8 0.11 -3.41 9.24
N SER A 9 -0.84 -4.24 9.67
CA SER A 9 -0.74 -5.67 9.35
C SER A 9 -0.84 -5.89 7.83
N LYS A 10 -0.31 -7.01 7.34
CA LYS A 10 -0.46 -7.41 5.93
C LYS A 10 -1.91 -7.39 5.45
N ALA A 11 -2.84 -7.87 6.28
CA ALA A 11 -4.27 -7.83 5.98
C ALA A 11 -4.81 -6.38 5.87
N ALA A 12 -4.43 -5.49 6.79
CA ALA A 12 -4.84 -4.09 6.75
C ALA A 12 -4.26 -3.36 5.51
N TYR A 13 -2.99 -3.60 5.19
CA TYR A 13 -2.36 -3.07 3.99
C TYR A 13 -3.07 -3.54 2.71
N GLN A 14 -3.38 -4.83 2.62
CA GLN A 14 -4.15 -5.39 1.51
C GLN A 14 -5.56 -4.78 1.37
N ALA A 15 -6.26 -4.58 2.50
CA ALA A 15 -7.56 -3.93 2.49
C ALA A 15 -7.48 -2.48 1.99
N ILE A 16 -6.45 -1.72 2.39
CA ILE A 16 -6.21 -0.36 1.92
C ILE A 16 -5.95 -0.32 0.41
N LEU A 17 -5.13 -1.24 -0.11
CA LEU A 17 -4.87 -1.33 -1.55
C LEU A 17 -6.15 -1.61 -2.35
N LEU A 18 -7.01 -2.51 -1.87
CA LEU A 18 -8.29 -2.80 -2.53
C LEU A 18 -9.26 -1.62 -2.45
N ALA A 19 -9.34 -0.93 -1.31
CA ALA A 19 -10.15 0.27 -1.17
C ALA A 19 -9.64 1.39 -2.09
N HIS A 20 -8.32 1.54 -2.22
CA HIS A 20 -7.71 2.52 -3.11
C HIS A 20 -7.96 2.19 -4.58
N LEU A 21 -7.90 0.90 -4.96
CA LEU A 21 -8.26 0.45 -6.30
C LEU A 21 -9.72 0.77 -6.63
N ASP A 22 -10.64 0.53 -5.69
CA ASP A 22 -12.06 0.86 -5.87
C ASP A 22 -12.30 2.36 -6.03
N ASP A 23 -11.61 3.19 -5.23
CA ASP A 23 -11.66 4.66 -5.34
C ASP A 23 -11.13 5.16 -6.70
N VAL A 24 -9.96 4.66 -7.12
CA VAL A 24 -9.36 5.03 -8.41
C VAL A 24 -10.24 4.59 -9.57
N ARG A 25 -10.83 3.39 -9.51
CA ARG A 25 -11.75 2.91 -10.56
C ARG A 25 -13.02 3.76 -10.71
N LYS A 26 -13.44 4.45 -9.65
CA LYS A 26 -14.62 5.33 -9.64
C LYS A 26 -14.32 6.75 -10.13
N LYS A 27 -13.05 7.15 -10.21
CA LYS A 27 -12.65 8.48 -10.69
C LYS A 27 -12.68 8.54 -12.22
N GLU A 28 -13.41 9.51 -12.76
CA GLU A 28 -13.32 9.86 -14.18
C GLU A 28 -11.90 10.31 -14.52
N GLY A 29 -11.31 9.72 -15.56
CA GLY A 29 -9.94 10.02 -15.99
C GLY A 29 -8.82 9.27 -15.25
N ALA A 30 -9.15 8.23 -14.47
CA ALA A 30 -8.15 7.36 -13.87
C ALA A 30 -7.20 6.78 -14.91
N ARG A 31 -5.88 6.94 -14.71
CA ARG A 31 -4.90 6.40 -15.64
C ARG A 31 -4.76 4.91 -15.41
N LEU A 32 -4.65 4.14 -16.48
CA LEU A 32 -4.41 2.70 -16.41
C LEU A 32 -3.14 2.36 -15.62
N GLU A 33 -2.14 3.24 -15.65
CA GLU A 33 -0.89 3.11 -14.91
C GLU A 33 -1.11 3.14 -13.39
N ASP A 34 -2.00 4.02 -12.90
CA ASP A 34 -2.34 4.11 -11.47
C ASP A 34 -3.03 2.83 -11.00
N VAL A 35 -4.01 2.36 -11.79
CA VAL A 35 -4.70 1.09 -11.54
C VAL A 35 -3.70 -0.08 -11.51
N LYS A 36 -2.81 -0.13 -12.50
CA LYS A 36 -1.79 -1.19 -12.59
C LYS A 36 -0.83 -1.17 -11.42
N ALA A 37 -0.39 0.01 -10.96
CA ALA A 37 0.50 0.13 -9.82
C ALA A 37 -0.13 -0.43 -8.53
N ILE A 38 -1.43 -0.16 -8.32
CA ILE A 38 -2.15 -0.65 -7.14
C ILE A 38 -2.33 -2.17 -7.18
N VAL A 39 -2.71 -2.71 -8.35
CA VAL A 39 -2.86 -4.16 -8.54
C VAL A 39 -1.52 -4.88 -8.32
N ASP A 40 -0.43 -4.37 -8.90
CA ASP A 40 0.91 -4.94 -8.74
C ASP A 40 1.36 -4.93 -7.28
N ALA A 41 1.13 -3.83 -6.55
CA ALA A 41 1.40 -3.75 -5.12
C ALA A 41 0.57 -4.78 -4.32
N TYR A 42 -0.70 -4.99 -4.69
CA TYR A 42 -1.56 -5.98 -4.03
C TYR A 42 -1.07 -7.41 -4.30
N GLU A 43 -0.73 -7.75 -5.54
CA GLU A 43 -0.21 -9.08 -5.88
C GLU A 43 1.14 -9.36 -5.20
N LYS A 44 2.06 -8.39 -5.22
CA LYS A 44 3.33 -8.47 -4.45
C LYS A 44 3.06 -8.67 -2.98
N SER A 45 2.07 -7.96 -2.42
CA SER A 45 1.73 -8.10 -1.01
C SER A 45 1.32 -9.54 -0.66
N ARG A 46 0.67 -10.25 -1.59
CA ARG A 46 0.23 -11.64 -1.38
C ARG A 46 1.40 -12.61 -1.39
N THR A 47 2.33 -12.44 -2.33
CA THR A 47 3.47 -13.35 -2.52
C THR A 47 4.63 -13.10 -1.57
N GLN A 48 4.83 -11.85 -1.13
CA GLN A 48 5.90 -11.52 -0.18
C GLN A 48 5.58 -12.03 1.23
N ASN A 49 6.61 -12.56 1.90
CA ASN A 49 6.52 -13.02 3.29
C ASN A 49 6.83 -11.84 4.25
N PHE A 50 5.79 -11.13 4.67
CA PHE A 50 5.87 -10.09 5.69
C PHE A 50 4.62 -10.11 6.55
N GLU A 51 4.75 -9.68 7.80
CA GLU A 51 3.63 -9.57 8.73
C GLU A 51 3.11 -8.13 8.83
N PHE A 52 4.02 -7.16 8.77
CA PHE A 52 3.71 -5.74 8.94
C PHE A 52 4.28 -4.90 7.81
N VAL A 53 3.64 -3.76 7.55
CA VAL A 53 4.13 -2.68 6.69
C VAL A 53 4.33 -1.46 7.57
N GLU A 54 5.55 -0.93 7.60
CA GLU A 54 5.82 0.37 8.19
C GLU A 54 5.35 1.45 7.21
N VAL A 55 4.49 2.34 7.69
CA VAL A 55 3.99 3.50 6.95
C VAL A 55 4.67 4.72 7.52
N VAL A 56 5.41 5.42 6.68
CA VAL A 56 6.07 6.68 7.03
C VAL A 56 5.40 7.80 6.24
N GLY A 57 4.68 8.67 6.96
CA GLY A 57 4.12 9.90 6.38
C GLY A 57 5.15 11.04 6.44
N ASN A 58 5.43 11.65 5.29
CA ASN A 58 6.26 12.84 5.14
C ASN A 58 5.46 13.94 4.45
N GLY A 59 4.57 14.61 5.20
CA GLY A 59 3.69 15.65 4.65
C GLY A 59 2.66 15.05 3.69
N ASP A 60 2.79 15.36 2.40
CA ASP A 60 1.86 14.93 1.34
C ASP A 60 2.13 13.52 0.80
N SER A 61 3.20 12.86 1.24
CA SER A 61 3.58 11.53 0.76
C SER A 61 3.57 10.49 1.86
N PHE A 62 3.04 9.31 1.54
CA PHE A 62 3.13 8.13 2.39
C PHE A 62 4.03 7.09 1.73
N THR A 63 5.04 6.63 2.46
CA THR A 63 5.89 5.52 2.05
C THR A 63 5.47 4.26 2.79
N PHE A 64 5.24 3.18 2.05
CA PHE A 64 4.88 1.86 2.59
C PHE A 64 6.09 0.93 2.45
N THR A 65 6.62 0.45 3.56
CA THR A 65 7.78 -0.45 3.59
C THR A 65 7.41 -1.76 4.29
N PRO A 66 7.30 -2.88 3.56
CA PRO A 66 7.01 -4.18 4.18
C PRO A 66 8.19 -4.61 5.06
N ILE A 67 7.89 -5.04 6.27
CA ILE A 67 8.82 -5.65 7.21
C ILE A 67 8.85 -7.15 6.92
N LEU A 68 9.77 -7.53 6.03
CA LEU A 68 9.94 -8.93 5.62
C LEU A 68 10.29 -9.79 6.83
N LEU A 69 9.67 -10.97 6.91
CA LEU A 69 10.08 -12.00 7.85
C LEU A 69 11.29 -12.72 7.24
N GLU A 70 12.35 -12.93 8.03
CA GLU A 70 13.47 -13.79 7.60
C GLU A 70 12.92 -15.16 7.17
N GLN A 71 13.37 -15.63 6.00
CA GLN A 71 12.91 -16.88 5.39
C GLN A 71 13.48 -18.11 6.09
#